data_AF-A0A9D5IHF5-F1
#
_entry.id   AF-A0A9D5IHF5-F1
#
_cell.length_a   1.000
_cell.length_b   1.000
_cell.length_c   1.000
_cell.angle_alpha   90.00
_cell.angle_beta   90.00
_cell.angle_gamma   90.00
#
_symmetry.space_group_name_H-M   'P 1'
#
loop_
_entity.id
_entity.type
_entity.pdbx_description
1 polymer ?
#
loop_
_entity_poly.entity_id
_entity_poly.type
_entity_poly.pdbx_seq_one_letter_code
_entity_poly.pdbx_strand_id
1 'polypeptide(L)'
;MIRGLLVSVAGVCVAWQVAPAVQQPVPPAPAPVRKLLYPANPSDVPAALKPHIERLLAADQKPVNPENTTANGVFLRVLSRHHAMDGAKLKSGGWIGPRPAVFLTVPEAAYGRDLLGIFSAIGYDPEDILDTERGVEKVAVLFAYPEKVQTSDVKDGALPAEWDCRVFLATWDNLFSLVDRMAADKERWVTLRPEGDGFVPTKLQLRSERELSFLKGFPDEGKRRVKATEYAALRETGGSDWVYRQLVERLFGASEHYRGDGKTKLTLAGKRKPRVGFPEFLGPNSEFKDLPALAIVGLGAIRVSD
;
A
#
# COMPACT_ATOMS: atom_id res chain seq x y z
N MET A 1 -80.41 -20.10 -30.03
CA MET A 1 -80.57 -19.40 -28.73
C MET A 1 -79.42 -18.43 -28.56
N ILE A 2 -79.76 -17.22 -28.13
CA ILE A 2 -78.97 -15.98 -28.18
C ILE A 2 -77.91 -15.94 -27.08
N ARG A 3 -76.73 -15.39 -27.40
CA ARG A 3 -75.80 -14.56 -26.59
C ARG A 3 -74.52 -14.43 -27.45
N GLY A 4 -74.14 -13.30 -28.04
CA GLY A 4 -74.06 -11.94 -27.50
C GLY A 4 -72.61 -11.70 -27.10
N LEU A 5 -71.83 -10.94 -27.88
CA LEU A 5 -70.67 -10.21 -27.37
C LEU A 5 -70.25 -9.08 -28.34
N LEU A 6 -70.31 -7.85 -27.83
CA LEU A 6 -69.60 -6.68 -28.35
C LEU A 6 -68.09 -6.92 -28.21
N VAL A 7 -67.30 -6.44 -29.18
CA VAL A 7 -65.87 -6.19 -28.98
C VAL A 7 -65.57 -4.75 -29.33
N SER A 8 -65.13 -4.01 -28.31
CA SER A 8 -64.67 -2.63 -28.33
C SER A 8 -63.34 -2.49 -29.08
N VAL A 9 -63.21 -1.37 -29.79
CA VAL A 9 -61.96 -0.87 -30.38
C VAL A 9 -61.11 -0.26 -29.27
N ALA A 10 -59.93 -0.82 -29.01
CA ALA A 10 -58.93 -0.22 -28.12
C ALA A 10 -57.78 0.36 -28.97
N GLY A 11 -57.66 1.68 -28.96
CA GLY A 11 -56.57 2.43 -29.58
C GLY A 11 -55.26 2.21 -28.83
N VAL A 12 -54.20 1.91 -29.58
CA VAL A 12 -52.83 1.78 -29.08
C VAL A 12 -52.19 3.16 -29.04
N CYS A 13 -52.03 3.73 -27.84
CA CYS A 13 -51.15 4.88 -27.61
C CYS A 13 -49.70 4.37 -27.52
N VAL A 14 -48.88 4.69 -28.52
CA VAL A 14 -47.43 4.43 -28.50
C VAL A 14 -46.74 5.55 -27.73
N ALA A 15 -46.38 5.30 -26.48
CA ALA A 15 -45.53 6.18 -25.69
C ALA A 15 -44.07 6.04 -26.17
N TRP A 16 -43.52 7.13 -26.71
CA TRP A 16 -42.11 7.20 -27.08
C TRP A 16 -41.25 7.27 -25.81
N GLN A 17 -40.52 6.19 -25.51
CA GLN A 17 -39.50 6.19 -24.47
C GLN A 17 -38.31 7.03 -24.94
N VAL A 18 -38.10 8.18 -24.29
CA VAL A 18 -36.86 8.95 -24.42
C VAL A 18 -35.77 8.16 -23.69
N ALA A 19 -34.80 7.65 -24.43
CA ALA A 19 -33.65 6.97 -23.86
C ALA A 19 -32.86 7.95 -22.94
N PRO A 20 -32.39 7.51 -21.76
CA PRO A 20 -31.58 8.37 -20.90
C PRO A 20 -30.29 8.72 -21.62
N ALA A 21 -29.95 10.01 -21.61
CA ALA A 21 -28.70 10.52 -22.16
C ALA A 21 -27.52 9.78 -21.53
N VAL A 22 -26.72 9.12 -22.38
CA VAL A 22 -25.44 8.55 -21.98
C VAL A 22 -24.58 9.70 -21.48
N GLN A 23 -24.40 9.81 -20.15
CA GLN A 23 -23.43 10.71 -19.57
C GLN A 23 -22.07 10.41 -20.21
N GLN A 24 -21.55 11.36 -20.98
CA GLN A 24 -20.20 11.26 -21.50
C GLN A 24 -19.25 11.09 -20.30
N PRO A 25 -18.27 10.17 -20.38
CA PRO A 25 -17.29 10.02 -19.32
C PRO A 25 -16.57 11.36 -19.14
N VAL A 26 -16.69 11.92 -17.94
CA VAL A 26 -15.95 13.12 -17.55
C VAL A 26 -14.46 12.85 -17.84
N PRO A 27 -13.79 13.66 -18.66
CA PRO A 27 -12.37 13.47 -18.91
C PRO A 27 -11.63 13.51 -17.56
N PRO A 28 -10.65 12.62 -17.33
CA PRO A 28 -9.92 12.60 -16.08
C PRO A 28 -9.28 13.97 -15.86
N ALA A 29 -9.46 14.53 -14.66
CA ALA A 29 -8.85 15.79 -14.29
C ALA A 29 -7.33 15.71 -14.53
N PRO A 30 -6.69 16.78 -15.03
CA PRO A 30 -5.24 16.81 -15.19
C PRO A 30 -4.57 16.51 -13.85
N ALA A 31 -3.50 15.72 -13.88
CA ALA A 31 -2.78 15.35 -12.66
C ALA A 31 -2.33 16.63 -11.93
N PRO A 32 -2.51 16.72 -10.60
CA PRO A 32 -2.12 17.90 -9.85
C PRO A 32 -0.61 18.15 -10.01
N VAL A 33 -0.23 19.41 -10.27
CA VAL A 33 1.17 19.81 -10.42
C VAL A 33 1.92 19.49 -9.14
N ARG A 34 2.83 18.52 -9.23
CA ARG A 34 3.63 18.08 -8.09
C ARG A 34 4.86 18.95 -7.92
N LYS A 35 5.37 18.99 -6.69
CA LYS A 35 6.56 19.77 -6.34
C LYS A 35 7.62 18.87 -5.72
N LEU A 36 8.86 19.00 -6.19
CA LEU A 36 10.02 18.44 -5.49
C LEU A 36 10.24 19.22 -4.18
N LEU A 37 10.23 18.50 -3.07
CA LEU A 37 10.38 19.05 -1.72
C LEU A 37 11.77 18.79 -1.14
N TYR A 38 12.39 17.67 -1.51
CA TYR A 38 13.76 17.33 -1.15
C TYR A 38 14.40 16.49 -2.27
N PRO A 39 15.67 16.73 -2.63
CA PRO A 39 16.44 17.93 -2.27
C PRO A 39 15.76 19.20 -2.83
N ALA A 40 16.04 20.35 -2.23
CA ALA A 40 15.38 21.60 -2.62
C ALA A 40 15.71 22.02 -4.06
N ASN A 41 16.92 21.70 -4.52
CA ASN A 41 17.39 21.96 -5.87
C ASN A 41 17.32 20.67 -6.72
N PRO A 42 16.64 20.68 -7.89
CA PRO A 42 16.60 19.52 -8.79
C PRO A 42 17.97 19.00 -9.25
N SER A 43 19.01 19.85 -9.31
CA SER A 43 20.37 19.40 -9.68
C SER A 43 20.95 18.40 -8.68
N ASP A 44 20.51 18.48 -7.43
CA ASP A 44 21.03 17.69 -6.31
C ASP A 44 20.32 16.34 -6.20
N VAL A 45 19.30 16.09 -7.03
CA VAL A 45 18.61 14.80 -7.08
C VAL A 45 19.62 13.72 -7.48
N PRO A 46 19.77 12.65 -6.68
CA PRO A 46 20.67 11.54 -7.01
C PRO A 46 20.38 10.97 -8.40
N ALA A 47 21.43 10.63 -9.16
CA ALA A 47 21.30 10.21 -10.56
C ALA A 47 20.31 9.04 -10.75
N ALA A 48 20.32 8.06 -9.85
CA ALA A 48 19.40 6.92 -9.88
C ALA A 48 17.92 7.32 -9.76
N LEU A 49 17.60 8.47 -9.15
CA LEU A 49 16.23 8.93 -8.94
C LEU A 49 15.75 9.90 -10.02
N LYS A 50 16.65 10.53 -10.80
CA LYS A 50 16.30 11.58 -11.77
C LYS A 50 15.20 11.16 -12.75
N PRO A 51 15.27 10.01 -13.43
CA PRO A 51 14.22 9.59 -14.36
C PRO A 51 12.86 9.42 -13.68
N HIS A 52 12.86 9.00 -12.41
CA HIS A 52 11.64 8.79 -11.65
C HIS A 52 11.03 10.12 -11.18
N ILE A 53 11.87 11.08 -10.78
CA ILE A 53 11.45 12.41 -10.37
C ILE A 53 10.88 13.21 -11.55
N GLU A 54 11.54 13.18 -12.71
CA GLU A 54 11.05 13.84 -13.92
C GLU A 54 9.64 13.35 -14.28
N ARG A 55 9.42 12.03 -14.26
CA ARG A 55 8.09 11.44 -14.53
C ARG A 55 7.05 11.75 -13.46
N LEU A 56 7.44 11.92 -12.20
CA LEU A 56 6.50 12.32 -11.14
C LEU A 56 6.05 13.77 -11.27
N LEU A 57 6.93 14.65 -11.77
CA LEU A 57 6.68 16.08 -11.90
C LEU A 57 6.03 16.44 -13.25
N ALA A 58 6.14 15.58 -14.27
CA ALA A 58 5.55 15.79 -15.58
C ALA A 58 4.02 15.87 -15.51
N ALA A 59 3.47 16.98 -15.99
CA ALA A 59 2.03 17.28 -15.96
C ALA A 59 1.21 16.41 -16.93
N ASP A 60 1.83 15.88 -17.99
CA ASP A 60 1.22 15.05 -19.03
C ASP A 60 1.48 13.54 -18.83
N GLN A 61 2.14 13.16 -17.73
CA GLN A 61 2.42 11.76 -17.42
C GLN A 61 1.10 10.99 -17.27
N LYS A 62 0.96 9.90 -18.04
CA LYS A 62 -0.18 8.99 -17.94
C LYS A 62 0.06 7.90 -16.89
N PRO A 63 -1.00 7.35 -16.26
CA PRO A 63 -0.91 6.17 -15.42
C PRO A 63 -0.27 4.98 -16.13
N VAL A 64 0.64 4.29 -15.44
CA VAL A 64 1.31 3.08 -15.94
C VAL A 64 0.48 1.84 -15.62
N ASN A 65 0.42 0.88 -16.55
CA ASN A 65 -0.19 -0.44 -16.31
C ASN A 65 0.76 -1.30 -15.44
N PRO A 66 0.31 -1.88 -14.31
CA PRO A 66 1.17 -2.68 -13.43
C PRO A 66 1.76 -3.95 -14.04
N GLU A 67 1.14 -4.54 -15.07
CA GLU A 67 1.46 -5.88 -15.58
C GLU A 67 2.94 -6.10 -15.91
N ASN A 68 3.65 -5.06 -16.38
CA ASN A 68 5.05 -5.13 -16.80
C ASN A 68 6.00 -4.38 -15.85
N THR A 69 5.53 -3.97 -14.67
CA THR A 69 6.37 -3.25 -13.72
C THR A 69 7.22 -4.22 -12.89
N THR A 70 8.49 -3.86 -12.72
CA THR A 70 9.49 -4.65 -11.98
C THR A 70 10.29 -3.71 -11.08
N ALA A 71 10.87 -4.24 -10.01
CA ALA A 71 11.79 -3.45 -9.19
C ALA A 71 13.09 -3.21 -9.96
N ASN A 72 13.56 -1.96 -9.93
CA ASN A 72 14.81 -1.54 -10.54
C ASN A 72 15.80 -0.97 -9.50
N GLY A 73 15.63 -1.35 -8.23
CA GLY A 73 16.42 -0.84 -7.11
C GLY A 73 15.95 0.50 -6.55
N VAL A 74 14.92 1.12 -7.13
CA VAL A 74 14.25 2.32 -6.60
C VAL A 74 12.89 1.95 -6.03
N PHE A 75 12.61 2.43 -4.83
CA PHE A 75 11.38 2.16 -4.10
C PHE A 75 10.63 3.44 -3.79
N LEU A 76 9.33 3.28 -3.59
CA LEU A 76 8.38 4.33 -3.25
C LEU A 76 7.67 3.99 -1.93
N ARG A 77 7.57 5.00 -1.06
CA ARG A 77 6.66 5.04 0.10
C ARG A 77 5.81 6.29 0.05
N VAL A 78 4.53 6.17 0.41
CA VAL A 78 3.66 7.33 0.64
C VAL A 78 3.56 7.57 2.14
N LEU A 79 3.89 8.78 2.58
CA LEU A 79 3.88 9.17 3.99
C LEU A 79 3.10 10.49 4.17
N SER A 80 2.60 10.72 5.38
CA SER A 80 2.19 12.07 5.78
C SER A 80 3.38 13.01 5.78
N ARG A 81 3.22 14.22 5.24
CA ARG A 81 4.30 15.20 5.07
C ARG A 81 5.07 15.44 6.36
N HIS A 82 4.38 15.54 7.49
CA HIS A 82 4.97 15.81 8.80
C HIS A 82 5.85 14.67 9.35
N HIS A 83 5.81 13.47 8.77
CA HIS A 83 6.77 12.40 9.07
C HIS A 83 8.06 12.52 8.25
N ALA A 84 8.02 13.18 7.10
CA ALA A 84 9.14 13.28 6.17
C ALA A 84 9.85 14.63 6.20
N MET A 85 9.09 15.72 6.39
CA MET A 85 9.57 17.09 6.30
C MET A 85 9.30 17.87 7.58
N ASP A 86 10.23 18.74 7.94
CA ASP A 86 10.06 19.82 8.91
C ASP A 86 10.23 21.17 8.19
N GLY A 87 9.10 21.79 7.85
CA GLY A 87 9.06 22.92 6.92
C GLY A 87 9.59 22.55 5.52
N ALA A 88 10.70 23.18 5.13
CA ALA A 88 11.41 22.93 3.86
C ALA A 88 12.59 21.96 4.01
N LYS A 89 12.88 21.49 5.22
CA LYS A 89 14.00 20.58 5.50
C LYS A 89 13.49 19.17 5.68
N LEU A 90 14.37 18.20 5.41
CA LEU A 90 14.14 16.82 5.78
C LEU A 90 14.00 16.72 7.31
N LYS A 91 13.04 15.93 7.79
CA LYS A 91 12.83 15.75 9.23
C LYS A 91 14.01 15.04 9.87
N SER A 92 14.60 15.65 10.90
CA SER A 92 15.65 15.01 11.70
C SER A 92 15.11 13.74 12.37
N GLY A 93 15.83 12.63 12.24
CA GLY A 93 15.39 11.32 12.72
C GLY A 93 14.13 10.79 12.03
N GLY A 94 13.82 11.26 10.82
CA GLY A 94 12.74 10.72 9.99
C GLY A 94 13.09 9.35 9.42
N TRP A 95 12.09 8.47 9.30
CA TRP A 95 12.22 7.09 8.85
C TRP A 95 11.25 6.80 7.69
N ILE A 96 11.59 5.83 6.84
CA ILE A 96 10.71 5.35 5.76
C ILE A 96 9.43 4.68 6.30
N GLY A 97 9.40 4.25 7.55
CA GLY A 97 8.18 3.81 8.23
C GLY A 97 8.33 3.63 9.75
N PRO A 98 7.25 3.16 10.41
CA PRO A 98 7.20 3.03 11.87
C PRO A 98 7.51 1.62 12.40
N ARG A 99 7.90 0.68 11.54
CA ARG A 99 8.07 -0.75 11.84
C ARG A 99 9.43 -1.24 11.33
N PRO A 100 10.05 -2.28 11.92
CA PRO A 100 11.38 -2.77 11.54
C PRO A 100 11.48 -3.25 10.09
N ALA A 101 10.38 -3.79 9.54
CA ALA A 101 10.23 -4.02 8.11
C ALA A 101 9.05 -3.17 7.60
N VAL A 102 9.18 -2.65 6.40
CA VAL A 102 8.20 -1.72 5.80
C VAL A 102 7.75 -2.21 4.43
N PHE A 103 6.46 -2.00 4.15
CA PHE A 103 5.87 -2.24 2.84
C PHE A 103 6.29 -1.18 1.84
N LEU A 104 6.95 -1.59 0.76
CA LEU A 104 7.43 -0.74 -0.33
C LEU A 104 6.72 -1.12 -1.63
N THR A 105 6.71 -0.18 -2.59
CA THR A 105 6.32 -0.48 -3.97
C THR A 105 7.25 0.26 -4.94
N VAL A 106 6.97 0.15 -6.23
CA VAL A 106 7.72 0.82 -7.30
C VAL A 106 7.19 2.24 -7.56
N PRO A 107 8.03 3.20 -8.00
CA PRO A 107 7.60 4.55 -8.35
C PRO A 107 6.45 4.64 -9.36
N GLU A 108 6.32 3.66 -10.27
CA GLU A 108 5.28 3.56 -11.29
C GLU A 108 3.86 3.52 -10.71
N ALA A 109 3.72 3.09 -9.45
CA ALA A 109 2.47 3.14 -8.72
C ALA A 109 1.94 4.58 -8.58
N ALA A 110 2.81 5.60 -8.68
CA ALA A 110 2.43 7.00 -8.55
C ALA A 110 2.41 7.81 -9.85
N TYR A 111 2.94 7.28 -10.97
CA TYR A 111 2.97 8.06 -12.21
C TYR A 111 1.58 8.40 -12.73
N GLY A 112 1.37 9.67 -13.08
CA GLY A 112 0.14 10.18 -13.71
C GLY A 112 -1.15 10.03 -12.91
N ARG A 113 -1.05 9.73 -11.60
CA ARG A 113 -2.21 9.52 -10.72
C ARG A 113 -2.40 10.70 -9.77
N ASP A 114 -3.63 11.01 -9.42
CA ASP A 114 -3.92 11.86 -8.26
C ASP A 114 -3.70 11.09 -6.96
N LEU A 115 -3.80 11.75 -5.81
CA LEU A 115 -3.52 11.11 -4.52
C LEU A 115 -4.44 9.92 -4.23
N LEU A 116 -5.74 10.02 -4.57
CA LEU A 116 -6.68 8.92 -4.42
C LEU A 116 -6.30 7.73 -5.31
N GLY A 117 -5.94 7.98 -6.57
CA GLY A 117 -5.45 6.96 -7.49
C GLY A 117 -4.13 6.31 -7.04
N ILE A 118 -3.24 7.06 -6.38
CA ILE A 118 -2.02 6.51 -5.77
C ILE A 118 -2.38 5.55 -4.63
N PHE A 119 -3.20 5.99 -3.68
CA PHE A 119 -3.58 5.15 -2.54
C PHE A 119 -4.27 3.86 -3.00
N SER A 120 -5.14 3.97 -3.99
CA SER A 120 -5.76 2.81 -4.61
C SER A 120 -4.76 1.89 -5.32
N ALA A 121 -3.75 2.47 -5.98
CA ALA A 121 -2.70 1.70 -6.63
C ALA A 121 -1.84 0.89 -5.64
N ILE A 122 -1.70 1.39 -4.41
CA ILE A 122 -0.92 0.77 -3.35
C ILE A 122 -1.77 -0.01 -2.34
N GLY A 123 -3.05 -0.28 -2.64
CA GLY A 123 -3.85 -1.22 -1.87
C GLY A 123 -4.72 -0.65 -0.76
N TYR A 124 -4.97 0.65 -0.70
CA TYR A 124 -5.90 1.23 0.28
C TYR A 124 -7.31 1.33 -0.29
N ASP A 125 -8.34 1.06 0.52
CA ASP A 125 -9.73 1.24 0.12
C ASP A 125 -10.11 2.73 0.05
N PRO A 126 -10.82 3.17 -1.00
CA PRO A 126 -11.32 4.55 -1.12
C PRO A 126 -12.08 5.08 0.10
N GLU A 127 -12.91 4.26 0.74
CA GLU A 127 -13.70 4.68 1.90
C GLU A 127 -12.78 4.95 3.10
N ASP A 128 -11.87 4.00 3.40
CA ASP A 128 -10.86 4.16 4.46
C ASP A 128 -9.97 5.40 4.23
N ILE A 129 -9.60 5.65 2.97
CA ILE A 129 -8.80 6.83 2.59
C ILE A 129 -9.56 8.12 2.88
N LEU A 130 -10.85 8.19 2.52
CA LEU A 130 -11.65 9.39 2.72
C LEU A 130 -11.91 9.66 4.21
N ASP A 131 -12.04 8.61 5.02
CA ASP A 131 -12.27 8.73 6.45
C ASP A 131 -11.01 9.14 7.22
N THR A 132 -9.84 8.60 6.85
CA THR A 132 -8.62 8.77 7.65
C THR A 132 -7.61 9.77 7.08
N GLU A 133 -7.65 10.05 5.77
CA GLU A 133 -6.61 10.84 5.08
C GLU A 133 -7.10 12.18 4.52
N ARG A 134 -8.37 12.53 4.76
CA ARG A 134 -8.93 13.83 4.36
C ARG A 134 -8.17 14.99 4.99
N GLY A 135 -7.73 15.93 4.15
CA GLY A 135 -6.99 17.12 4.59
C GLY A 135 -5.55 16.85 5.05
N VAL A 136 -5.08 15.61 5.04
CA VAL A 136 -3.72 15.27 5.43
C VAL A 136 -2.79 15.41 4.22
N GLU A 137 -1.81 16.31 4.31
CA GLU A 137 -0.78 16.47 3.27
C GLU A 137 0.10 15.23 3.17
N LYS A 138 0.25 14.69 1.96
CA LYS A 138 1.02 13.48 1.65
C LYS A 138 2.22 13.79 0.78
N VAL A 139 3.22 12.92 0.89
CA VAL A 139 4.44 12.95 0.08
C VAL A 139 4.77 11.55 -0.43
N ALA A 140 5.36 11.51 -1.63
CA ALA A 140 6.05 10.36 -2.17
C ALA A 140 7.51 10.44 -1.75
N VAL A 141 7.98 9.47 -0.99
CA VAL A 141 9.39 9.27 -0.66
C VAL A 141 9.96 8.25 -1.61
N LEU A 142 10.87 8.69 -2.49
CA LEU A 142 11.58 7.87 -3.45
C LEU A 142 13.00 7.67 -2.96
N PHE A 143 13.47 6.43 -2.96
CA PHE A 143 14.80 6.14 -2.46
C PHE A 143 15.38 4.87 -3.08
N ALA A 144 16.70 4.76 -3.00
CA ALA A 144 17.41 3.51 -3.18
C ALA A 144 18.16 3.19 -1.89
N TYR A 145 18.20 1.91 -1.52
CA TYR A 145 18.98 1.48 -0.37
C TYR A 145 20.50 1.54 -0.65
N PRO A 146 21.35 1.58 0.39
CA PRO A 146 22.78 1.33 0.24
C PRO A 146 23.06 -0.05 -0.36
N GLU A 147 24.20 -0.19 -1.06
CA GLU A 147 24.60 -1.41 -1.80
C GLU A 147 24.56 -2.70 -0.96
N LYS A 148 24.74 -2.58 0.36
CA LYS A 148 24.66 -3.70 1.31
C LYS A 148 23.25 -4.31 1.39
N VAL A 149 22.20 -3.55 1.08
CA VAL A 149 20.81 -4.04 1.06
C VAL A 149 20.44 -4.36 -0.38
N GLN A 150 20.07 -5.60 -0.65
CA GLN A 150 19.80 -6.07 -2.02
C GLN A 150 18.41 -6.68 -2.13
N THR A 151 17.82 -6.59 -3.32
CA THR A 151 16.58 -7.31 -3.62
C THR A 151 16.84 -8.81 -3.64
N SER A 152 15.90 -9.58 -3.11
CA SER A 152 15.90 -11.04 -3.11
C SER A 152 14.71 -11.57 -3.90
N ASP A 153 14.94 -12.61 -4.68
CA ASP A 153 13.90 -13.29 -5.48
C ASP A 153 13.12 -14.35 -4.68
N VAL A 154 13.45 -14.55 -3.40
CA VAL A 154 12.76 -15.50 -2.50
C VAL A 154 11.29 -15.12 -2.34
N LYS A 155 10.39 -16.11 -2.41
CA LYS A 155 8.92 -15.92 -2.32
C LYS A 155 8.23 -16.88 -1.35
N ASP A 156 8.92 -17.93 -0.94
CA ASP A 156 8.41 -19.09 -0.22
C ASP A 156 8.83 -19.10 1.27
N GLY A 157 9.37 -17.97 1.76
CA GLY A 157 9.82 -17.87 3.15
C GLY A 157 11.19 -18.47 3.42
N ALA A 158 11.89 -19.03 2.43
CA ALA A 158 13.26 -19.53 2.57
C ALA A 158 14.29 -18.38 2.63
N LEU A 159 14.17 -17.53 3.66
CA LEU A 159 14.99 -16.32 3.79
C LEU A 159 16.48 -16.67 4.01
N PRO A 160 17.42 -15.97 3.35
CA PRO A 160 18.85 -16.16 3.54
C PRO A 160 19.31 -15.77 4.96
N ALA A 161 20.57 -16.04 5.29
CA ALA A 161 21.11 -15.73 6.61
C ALA A 161 21.09 -14.23 6.91
N GLU A 162 21.48 -13.41 5.93
CA GLU A 162 21.49 -11.95 5.94
C GLU A 162 20.13 -11.33 5.59
N TRP A 163 19.02 -11.95 6.01
CA TRP A 163 17.66 -11.52 5.68
C TRP A 163 17.36 -10.06 6.08
N ASP A 164 18.02 -9.54 7.10
CA ASP A 164 17.89 -8.17 7.60
C ASP A 164 18.54 -7.12 6.69
N CYS A 165 19.29 -7.56 5.67
CA CYS A 165 19.88 -6.75 4.61
C CYS A 165 19.25 -7.08 3.24
N ARG A 166 17.97 -7.49 3.19
CA ARG A 166 17.30 -7.86 1.95
C ARG A 166 15.94 -7.20 1.79
N VAL A 167 15.58 -6.89 0.55
CA VAL A 167 14.22 -6.52 0.16
C VAL A 167 13.56 -7.72 -0.49
N PHE A 168 12.46 -8.20 0.06
CA PHE A 168 11.73 -9.37 -0.43
C PHE A 168 10.44 -8.97 -1.10
N LEU A 169 9.93 -9.79 -2.01
CA LEU A 169 8.52 -9.68 -2.39
C LEU A 169 7.64 -9.89 -1.16
N ALA A 170 6.58 -9.09 -1.04
CA ALA A 170 5.66 -9.15 0.09
C ALA A 170 4.70 -10.33 -0.05
N THR A 171 5.20 -11.56 0.06
CA THR A 171 4.38 -12.77 0.14
C THR A 171 4.04 -13.12 1.59
N TRP A 172 2.96 -13.87 1.80
CA TRP A 172 2.61 -14.38 3.14
C TRP A 172 3.75 -15.20 3.75
N ASP A 173 4.42 -16.03 2.96
CA ASP A 173 5.50 -16.89 3.44
C ASP A 173 6.72 -16.06 3.88
N ASN A 174 7.08 -15.03 3.10
CA ASN A 174 8.15 -14.12 3.47
C ASN A 174 7.81 -13.30 4.71
N LEU A 175 6.57 -12.79 4.80
CA LEU A 175 6.10 -12.03 5.97
C LEU A 175 6.15 -12.89 7.24
N PHE A 176 5.58 -14.10 7.21
CA PHE A 176 5.62 -15.00 8.36
C PHE A 176 7.05 -15.39 8.74
N SER A 177 7.92 -15.64 7.76
CA SER A 177 9.31 -15.95 8.03
C SER A 177 10.06 -14.78 8.67
N LEU A 178 9.80 -13.54 8.23
CA LEU A 178 10.36 -12.34 8.88
C LEU A 178 9.86 -12.20 10.32
N VAL A 179 8.56 -12.42 10.56
CA VAL A 179 7.96 -12.43 11.90
C VAL A 179 8.68 -13.45 12.79
N ASP A 180 8.82 -14.69 12.31
CA ASP A 180 9.45 -15.78 13.06
C ASP A 180 10.92 -15.47 13.37
N ARG A 181 11.69 -14.97 12.40
CA ARG A 181 13.10 -14.59 12.58
C ARG A 181 13.26 -13.48 13.63
N MET A 182 12.43 -12.43 13.54
CA MET A 182 12.45 -11.33 14.50
C MET A 182 11.99 -11.77 15.90
N ALA A 183 10.97 -12.62 16.00
CA ALA A 183 10.48 -13.13 17.28
C ALA A 183 11.46 -14.10 17.95
N ALA A 184 12.25 -14.85 17.16
CA ALA A 184 13.29 -15.73 17.65
C ALA A 184 14.47 -14.95 18.27
N ASP A 185 14.87 -13.84 17.64
CA ASP A 185 15.92 -12.93 18.13
C ASP A 185 15.31 -11.74 18.89
N LYS A 186 14.72 -12.07 20.03
CA LYS A 186 13.98 -11.13 20.89
C LYS A 186 14.82 -9.91 21.28
N GLU A 187 16.07 -10.11 21.67
CA GLU A 187 16.92 -9.03 22.19
C GLU A 187 17.15 -7.93 21.15
N ARG A 188 17.40 -8.35 19.90
CA ARG A 188 17.64 -7.44 18.79
C ARG A 188 16.36 -6.82 18.27
N TRP A 189 15.31 -7.61 18.06
CA TRP A 189 14.17 -7.21 17.24
C TRP A 189 12.86 -7.00 17.98
N VAL A 190 12.76 -7.31 19.27
CA VAL A 190 11.50 -7.19 20.01
C VAL A 190 11.63 -6.17 21.14
N THR A 191 10.58 -5.38 21.32
CA THR A 191 10.35 -4.59 22.53
C THR A 191 8.98 -4.95 23.09
N LEU A 192 8.91 -5.14 24.41
CA LEU A 192 7.66 -5.37 25.11
C LEU A 192 7.21 -4.05 25.72
N ARG A 193 6.09 -3.52 25.22
CA ARG A 193 5.56 -2.23 25.65
C ARG A 193 4.03 -2.26 25.63
N PRO A 194 3.36 -1.82 26.71
CA PRO A 194 1.93 -1.54 26.67
C PRO A 194 1.60 -0.55 25.54
N GLU A 195 0.35 -0.55 25.06
CA GLU A 195 -0.07 0.39 24.03
C GLU A 195 0.16 1.85 24.45
N GLY A 196 0.69 2.66 23.52
CA GLY A 196 0.89 4.10 23.73
C GLY A 196 2.32 4.53 24.05
N ASP A 197 3.25 3.59 24.27
CA ASP A 197 4.66 3.94 24.42
C ASP A 197 5.31 4.32 23.08
N GLY A 198 6.29 5.24 23.16
CA GLY A 198 6.83 6.02 22.04
C GLY A 198 7.33 5.25 20.80
N PHE A 199 7.62 6.02 19.76
CA PHE A 199 8.05 5.55 18.43
C PHE A 199 9.34 4.71 18.46
N VAL A 200 9.23 3.40 18.16
CA VAL A 200 10.37 2.48 17.99
C VAL A 200 10.32 1.85 16.59
N PRO A 201 11.00 2.44 15.59
CA PRO A 201 10.94 2.00 14.19
C PRO A 201 11.80 0.76 13.90
N THR A 202 12.64 0.33 14.83
CA THR A 202 13.64 -0.74 14.66
C THR A 202 13.26 -2.07 15.30
N LYS A 203 12.13 -2.13 16.02
CA LYS A 203 11.70 -3.33 16.75
C LYS A 203 10.21 -3.61 16.61
N LEU A 204 9.84 -4.89 16.64
CA LEU A 204 8.47 -5.36 16.81
C LEU A 204 7.98 -4.98 18.20
N GLN A 205 6.84 -4.29 18.23
CA GLN A 205 6.23 -3.79 19.46
C GLN A 205 5.11 -4.74 19.88
N LEU A 206 5.42 -5.61 20.83
CA LEU A 206 4.48 -6.55 21.43
C LEU A 206 3.99 -6.00 22.76
N ARG A 207 2.72 -6.23 23.09
CA ARG A 207 2.07 -5.72 24.31
C ARG A 207 2.48 -6.49 25.55
N SER A 208 2.93 -7.75 25.40
CA SER A 208 3.28 -8.62 26.51
C SER A 208 4.11 -9.83 26.07
N GLU A 209 4.73 -10.52 27.03
CA GLU A 209 5.34 -11.85 26.84
C GLU A 209 4.32 -12.88 26.32
N ARG A 210 3.03 -12.71 26.65
CA ARG A 210 1.98 -13.59 26.16
C ARG A 210 1.80 -13.47 24.65
N GLU A 211 1.83 -12.25 24.10
CA GLU A 211 1.77 -12.06 22.65
C GLU A 211 3.00 -12.65 21.97
N LEU A 212 4.19 -12.47 22.54
CA LEU A 212 5.41 -13.09 22.02
C LEU A 212 5.32 -14.62 22.03
N SER A 213 4.86 -15.21 23.12
CA SER A 213 4.69 -16.65 23.25
C SER A 213 3.65 -17.18 22.26
N PHE A 214 2.54 -16.46 22.09
CA PHE A 214 1.51 -16.80 21.09
C PHE A 214 2.08 -16.75 19.67
N LEU A 215 2.80 -15.68 19.33
CA LEU A 215 3.43 -15.50 18.02
C LEU A 215 4.40 -16.66 17.70
N LYS A 216 5.31 -16.97 18.63
CA LYS A 216 6.31 -18.04 18.47
C LYS A 216 5.71 -19.44 18.46
N GLY A 217 4.60 -19.64 19.18
CA GLY A 217 3.92 -20.92 19.31
C GLY A 217 2.82 -21.16 18.29
N PHE A 218 2.53 -20.19 17.40
CA PHE A 218 1.45 -20.33 16.43
C PHE A 218 1.81 -21.38 15.37
N PRO A 219 0.98 -22.43 15.19
CA PRO A 219 1.35 -23.59 14.39
C PRO A 219 1.40 -23.28 12.90
N ASP A 220 2.28 -23.97 12.16
CA ASP A 220 2.41 -23.80 10.70
C ASP A 220 1.12 -24.14 9.94
N GLU A 221 0.34 -25.11 10.43
CA GLU A 221 -1.00 -25.38 9.90
C GLU A 221 -1.94 -24.17 10.03
N GLY A 222 -1.82 -23.42 11.14
CA GLY A 222 -2.54 -22.17 11.34
C GLY A 222 -2.09 -21.10 10.34
N LYS A 223 -0.77 -20.95 10.14
CA LYS A 223 -0.22 -20.01 9.13
C LYS A 223 -0.73 -20.34 7.73
N ARG A 224 -0.79 -21.62 7.37
CA ARG A 224 -1.36 -22.09 6.10
C ARG A 224 -2.84 -21.74 5.95
N ARG A 225 -3.65 -21.91 7.00
CA ARG A 225 -5.05 -21.48 6.99
C ARG A 225 -5.19 -19.97 6.84
N VAL A 226 -4.44 -19.17 7.61
CA VAL A 226 -4.46 -17.70 7.53
C VAL A 226 -4.13 -17.21 6.11
N LYS A 227 -3.19 -17.85 5.41
CA LYS A 227 -2.83 -17.53 4.03
C LYS A 227 -3.93 -17.92 3.02
N ALA A 228 -4.60 -19.05 3.23
CA ALA A 228 -5.55 -19.63 2.27
C ALA A 228 -7.00 -19.15 2.47
N THR A 229 -7.32 -18.56 3.62
CA THR A 229 -8.66 -18.09 3.97
C THR A 229 -8.81 -16.60 3.70
N GLU A 230 -9.91 -16.23 3.03
CA GLU A 230 -10.27 -14.83 2.78
C GLU A 230 -10.42 -14.05 4.11
N TYR A 231 -10.04 -12.77 4.09
CA TYR A 231 -10.00 -11.93 5.29
C TYR A 231 -11.35 -11.87 6.03
N ALA A 232 -12.45 -11.69 5.29
CA ALA A 232 -13.79 -11.66 5.86
C ALA A 232 -14.17 -12.98 6.56
N ALA A 233 -13.78 -14.11 5.98
CA ALA A 233 -14.05 -15.42 6.56
C ALA A 233 -13.21 -15.68 7.83
N LEU A 234 -11.95 -15.22 7.86
CA LEU A 234 -11.14 -15.25 9.09
C LEU A 234 -11.80 -14.40 10.20
N ARG A 235 -12.25 -13.19 9.86
CA ARG A 235 -12.91 -12.28 10.80
C ARG A 235 -14.19 -12.87 11.39
N GLU A 236 -15.04 -13.46 10.54
CA GLU A 236 -16.31 -14.06 10.95
C GLU A 236 -16.09 -15.30 11.81
N THR A 237 -15.17 -16.18 11.42
CA THR A 237 -14.83 -17.40 12.17
C THR A 237 -14.18 -17.07 13.51
N GLY A 238 -13.35 -16.02 13.55
CA GLY A 238 -12.62 -15.62 14.74
C GLY A 238 -11.57 -16.66 15.18
N GLY A 239 -11.39 -16.78 16.49
CA GLY A 239 -10.43 -17.72 17.08
C GLY A 239 -8.96 -17.36 16.84
N SER A 240 -8.08 -18.35 17.01
CA SER A 240 -6.63 -18.14 17.02
C SER A 240 -6.08 -17.70 15.66
N ASP A 241 -6.65 -18.17 14.55
CA ASP A 241 -6.20 -17.80 13.20
C ASP A 241 -6.48 -16.30 12.94
N TRP A 242 -7.65 -15.82 13.36
CA TRP A 242 -7.99 -14.39 13.31
C TRP A 242 -7.10 -13.55 14.22
N VAL A 243 -6.88 -13.97 15.47
CA VAL A 243 -6.01 -13.26 16.42
C VAL A 243 -4.58 -13.18 15.90
N TYR A 244 -4.07 -14.25 15.27
CA TYR A 244 -2.76 -14.26 14.64
C TYR A 244 -2.69 -13.31 13.44
N ARG A 245 -3.71 -13.32 12.57
CA ARG A 245 -3.82 -12.36 11.47
C ARG A 245 -3.73 -10.93 11.98
N GLN A 246 -4.58 -10.53 12.92
CA GLN A 246 -4.58 -9.18 13.49
C GLN A 246 -3.25 -8.80 14.15
N LEU A 247 -2.59 -9.76 14.81
CA LEU A 247 -1.29 -9.55 15.41
C LEU A 247 -0.23 -9.22 14.36
N VAL A 248 -0.15 -10.01 13.28
CA VAL A 248 0.78 -9.77 12.17
C VAL A 248 0.51 -8.42 11.50
N GLU A 249 -0.76 -8.10 11.25
CA GLU A 249 -1.19 -6.82 10.67
C GLU A 249 -0.75 -5.63 11.54
N ARG A 250 -0.96 -5.70 12.86
CA ARG A 250 -0.52 -4.64 13.77
C ARG A 250 1.00 -4.48 13.79
N LEU A 251 1.73 -5.59 13.76
CA LEU A 251 3.19 -5.61 13.87
C LEU A 251 3.90 -5.10 12.61
N PHE A 252 3.37 -5.39 11.42
CA PHE A 252 4.02 -5.06 10.14
C PHE A 252 3.27 -4.03 9.31
N GLY A 253 2.03 -3.68 9.66
CA GLY A 253 1.18 -2.80 8.87
C GLY A 253 0.62 -3.47 7.61
N ALA A 254 0.53 -4.81 7.60
CA ALA A 254 -0.21 -5.51 6.56
C ALA A 254 -1.69 -5.15 6.74
N SER A 255 -2.32 -4.50 5.76
CA SER A 255 -3.75 -4.15 5.86
C SER A 255 -4.63 -5.36 5.51
N GLU A 256 -5.94 -5.22 5.65
CA GLU A 256 -6.89 -6.23 5.20
C GLU A 256 -6.83 -6.47 3.68
N HIS A 257 -6.31 -5.51 2.91
CA HIS A 257 -6.10 -5.63 1.46
C HIS A 257 -4.77 -6.25 1.08
N TYR A 258 -3.91 -6.54 2.06
CA TYR A 258 -2.68 -7.26 1.83
C TYR A 258 -2.99 -8.67 1.30
N ARG A 259 -2.56 -8.91 0.06
CA ARG A 259 -2.84 -10.17 -0.66
C ARG A 259 -1.83 -11.25 -0.36
N GLY A 260 -0.60 -10.86 0.00
CA GLY A 260 0.50 -11.79 0.24
C GLY A 260 0.90 -12.63 -0.97
N ASP A 261 0.69 -12.12 -2.18
CA ASP A 261 1.16 -12.69 -3.44
C ASP A 261 2.30 -11.86 -4.07
N GLY A 262 2.84 -10.88 -3.32
CA GLY A 262 3.88 -9.96 -3.79
C GLY A 262 3.37 -8.84 -4.69
N LYS A 263 2.04 -8.63 -4.76
CA LYS A 263 1.42 -7.54 -5.51
C LYS A 263 0.36 -6.82 -4.69
N THR A 264 0.22 -5.53 -4.94
CA THR A 264 -0.85 -4.72 -4.34
C THR A 264 -2.22 -5.16 -4.87
N LYS A 265 -3.29 -4.78 -4.15
CA LYS A 265 -4.68 -4.90 -4.61
C LYS A 265 -5.12 -3.56 -5.21
N LEU A 266 -5.47 -3.50 -6.48
CA LEU A 266 -6.05 -2.27 -7.02
C LEU A 266 -7.51 -2.11 -6.56
N THR A 267 -7.80 -1.08 -5.77
CA THR A 267 -9.14 -0.89 -5.16
C THR A 267 -10.11 -0.05 -6.01
N LEU A 268 -9.62 0.74 -6.97
CA LEU A 268 -10.39 1.57 -7.92
C LEU A 268 -10.36 1.01 -9.35
N ALA A 269 -10.08 -0.27 -9.53
CA ALA A 269 -10.23 -0.89 -10.84
C ALA A 269 -11.72 -0.95 -11.21
N GLY A 270 -12.14 -0.21 -12.24
CA GLY A 270 -13.52 -0.26 -12.73
C GLY A 270 -14.01 -1.68 -13.01
N LYS A 271 -15.34 -1.87 -13.15
CA LYS A 271 -16.09 -3.16 -13.18
C LYS A 271 -15.60 -4.27 -14.15
N ARG A 272 -14.50 -4.11 -14.89
CA ARG A 272 -13.96 -5.12 -15.83
C ARG A 272 -12.60 -5.66 -15.36
N LYS A 273 -12.64 -6.93 -14.92
CA LYS A 273 -11.57 -7.85 -14.51
C LYS A 273 -10.69 -7.37 -13.32
N PRO A 274 -10.34 -8.26 -12.39
CA PRO A 274 -9.34 -7.95 -11.37
C PRO A 274 -8.03 -7.60 -12.08
N ARG A 275 -7.60 -6.35 -11.97
CA ARG A 275 -6.33 -5.89 -12.52
C ARG A 275 -5.21 -6.33 -11.59
N VAL A 276 -4.15 -6.88 -12.18
CA VAL A 276 -2.89 -7.15 -11.49
C VAL A 276 -2.40 -5.83 -10.86
N GLY A 277 -2.06 -5.84 -9.57
CA GLY A 277 -1.49 -4.67 -8.89
C GLY A 277 0.02 -4.53 -9.11
N PHE A 278 0.58 -3.48 -8.53
CA PHE A 278 2.02 -3.21 -8.61
C PHE A 278 2.80 -4.19 -7.72
N PRO A 279 4.06 -4.49 -8.04
CA PRO A 279 4.93 -5.22 -7.14
C PRO A 279 4.97 -4.58 -5.76
N GLU A 280 4.81 -5.39 -4.73
CA GLU A 280 4.84 -5.01 -3.33
C GLU A 280 5.98 -5.76 -2.64
N PHE A 281 6.73 -5.06 -1.80
CA PHE A 281 7.94 -5.57 -1.17
C PHE A 281 7.95 -5.32 0.33
N LEU A 282 8.71 -6.15 1.04
CA LEU A 282 9.08 -5.98 2.44
C LEU A 282 10.58 -5.66 2.48
N GLY A 283 10.91 -4.43 2.89
CA GLY A 283 12.30 -3.98 3.04
C GLY A 283 12.64 -3.62 4.49
N PRO A 284 13.93 -3.60 4.85
CA PRO A 284 14.36 -3.15 6.18
C PRO A 284 14.06 -1.68 6.35
N ASN A 285 13.61 -1.26 7.53
CA ASN A 285 13.40 0.15 7.81
C ASN A 285 14.74 0.90 7.88
N SER A 286 14.76 2.17 7.52
CA SER A 286 15.97 3.00 7.50
C SER A 286 15.63 4.45 7.80
N GLU A 287 16.54 5.13 8.50
CA GLU A 287 16.49 6.59 8.62
C GLU A 287 16.77 7.22 7.26
N PHE A 288 16.14 8.36 7.00
CA PHE A 288 16.36 9.08 5.76
C PHE A 288 17.84 9.48 5.54
N LYS A 289 18.58 9.74 6.63
CA LYS A 289 20.00 10.12 6.58
C LYS A 289 20.91 8.97 6.10
N ASP A 290 20.45 7.72 6.24
CA ASP A 290 21.23 6.52 5.91
C ASP A 290 20.97 6.01 4.48
N LEU A 291 20.09 6.69 3.74
CA LEU A 291 19.75 6.36 2.36
C LEU A 291 20.68 7.14 1.41
N PRO A 292 21.50 6.46 0.58
CA PRO A 292 22.43 7.13 -0.34
C PRO A 292 21.71 7.90 -1.44
N ALA A 293 20.48 7.51 -1.76
CA ALA A 293 19.63 8.22 -2.70
C ALA A 293 18.25 8.42 -2.09
N LEU A 294 17.84 9.68 -1.95
CA LEU A 294 16.56 10.06 -1.39
C LEU A 294 16.01 11.30 -2.11
N ALA A 295 14.72 11.26 -2.44
CA ALA A 295 13.98 12.41 -2.90
C ALA A 295 12.54 12.37 -2.37
N ILE A 296 11.96 13.54 -2.11
CA ILE A 296 10.60 13.68 -1.57
C ILE A 296 9.81 14.59 -2.51
N VAL A 297 8.68 14.09 -3.01
CA VAL A 297 7.77 14.82 -3.90
C VAL A 297 6.44 15.03 -3.18
N GLY A 298 5.92 16.25 -3.20
CA GLY A 298 4.60 16.57 -2.66
C GLY A 298 3.48 15.95 -3.50
N LEU A 299 2.56 15.26 -2.84
CA LEU A 299 1.36 14.68 -3.46
C LEU A 299 0.09 15.48 -3.17
N GLY A 300 0.17 16.48 -2.28
CA GLY A 300 -0.97 17.28 -1.83
C GLY A 300 -1.81 16.56 -0.78
N ALA A 301 -3.05 17.00 -0.60
CA ALA A 301 -4.03 16.41 0.29
C ALA A 301 -5.33 16.10 -0.47
N ILE A 302 -6.08 15.10 -0.01
CA ILE A 302 -7.43 14.83 -0.53
C ILE A 302 -8.37 15.90 0.00
N ARG A 303 -9.05 16.59 -0.92
CA ARG A 303 -10.07 17.59 -0.62
C ARG A 303 -11.37 17.14 -1.28
N VAL A 304 -12.39 16.93 -0.47
CA VAL A 304 -13.78 16.77 -0.95
C VAL A 304 -14.40 18.14 -0.88
N SER A 305 -14.69 18.73 -2.04
CA SER A 305 -15.51 19.94 -2.16
C SER A 305 -16.97 19.56 -2.01
N ASP A 306 -17.73 20.39 -1.29
CA ASP A 306 -19.18 20.27 -1.17
C ASP A 306 -19.89 20.49 -2.52
#